data_AF-A0A0D2A7M4-F1
#
_entry.id   AF-A0A0D2A7M4-F1
#
_cell.length_a   1.000
_cell.length_b   1.000
_cell.length_c   1.000
_cell.angle_alpha   90.00
_cell.angle_beta   90.00
_cell.angle_gamma   90.00
#
_symmetry.space_group_name_H-M   'P 1'
#
loop_
_entity.id
_entity.type
_entity.pdbx_description
1 polymer ?
#
loop_
_entity_poly.entity_id
_entity_poly.type
_entity_poly.pdbx_seq_one_letter_code
_entity_poly.pdbx_strand_id
1 'polypeptide(L)'
;MRGPQIPWQCFGFIGYGPPRQHLRHRAELIVISSHVMTQLYMPQQFESWAVTQKTITDLDNRLNVWVKSLPDELIVQSRVTTASDPRAKIDLALCYYSIKTILHRPCLCHIVISDESISSKEFNSSNARNCVRAATSLVDILPEDPSAYETYQLLPWWILLHYLGQATSVFILELSLDMEHFEDSVDKLIPYARVEFDGRPIGCSDIVVRRVEELLIT
;
A
#
# COMPACT_ATOMS: atom_id res chain seq x y z
N MET A 1 15.01 10.25 -3.60
CA MET A 1 15.03 11.07 -2.37
C MET A 1 14.02 10.47 -1.40
N ARG A 2 14.46 9.86 -0.29
CA ARG A 2 13.56 9.30 0.73
C ARG A 2 12.73 10.46 1.31
N GLY A 3 11.41 10.28 1.39
CA GLY A 3 10.60 11.16 2.24
C GLY A 3 11.14 11.11 3.68
N PRO A 4 10.92 12.15 4.49
CA PRO A 4 11.32 12.12 5.90
C PRO A 4 10.68 10.90 6.56
N GLN A 5 11.51 9.91 6.90
CA GLN A 5 11.14 8.77 7.73
C GLN A 5 10.72 9.33 9.08
N ILE A 6 9.49 9.09 9.51
CA ILE A 6 9.00 9.53 10.81
C ILE A 6 9.56 8.52 11.82
N PRO A 7 10.50 8.90 12.72
CA PRO A 7 10.97 7.99 13.74
C PRO A 7 9.81 7.72 14.71
N TRP A 8 9.31 6.49 14.69
CA TRP A 8 8.23 5.98 15.53
C TRP A 8 8.57 6.01 17.03
N GLN A 9 9.83 6.27 17.39
CA GLN A 9 10.32 6.45 18.76
C GLN A 9 9.75 7.71 19.47
N CYS A 10 8.98 8.55 18.78
CA CYS A 10 8.40 9.79 19.31
C CYS A 10 6.94 9.69 19.78
N PHE A 11 6.39 8.50 20.07
CA PHE A 11 5.04 8.37 20.68
C PHE A 11 4.97 8.76 22.16
N GLY A 12 5.65 9.83 22.55
CA GLY A 12 5.57 10.44 23.89
C GLY A 12 4.22 11.12 24.20
N PHE A 13 3.12 10.74 23.53
CA PHE A 13 1.84 11.46 23.56
C PHE A 13 0.64 10.55 23.84
N ILE A 14 0.81 9.57 24.75
CA ILE A 14 -0.30 8.77 25.29
C ILE A 14 -1.16 9.70 26.16
N GLY A 15 -2.33 10.11 25.66
CA GLY A 15 -3.29 10.95 26.41
C GLY A 15 -4.14 11.90 25.56
N TYR A 16 -3.76 12.15 24.30
CA TYR A 16 -4.57 12.95 23.36
C TYR A 16 -5.50 12.03 22.57
N GLY A 17 -6.78 12.41 22.47
CA GLY A 17 -7.74 11.71 21.62
C GLY A 17 -7.43 11.91 20.13
N PRO A 18 -7.94 11.03 19.24
CA PRO A 18 -7.81 11.24 17.80
C PRO A 18 -8.48 12.56 17.38
N PRO A 19 -8.00 13.23 16.32
CA PRO A 19 -8.69 14.38 15.74
C PRO A 19 -10.17 14.06 15.50
N ARG A 20 -11.06 15.02 15.77
CA ARG A 20 -12.52 14.81 15.60
C ARG A 20 -12.90 14.32 14.20
N GLN A 21 -12.10 14.69 13.19
CA GLN A 21 -12.33 14.35 11.79
C GLN A 21 -11.85 12.94 11.40
N HIS A 22 -11.00 12.29 12.24
CA HIS A 22 -10.42 10.98 11.94
C HIS A 22 -11.49 9.92 11.66
N LEU A 23 -12.48 9.77 12.54
CA LEU A 23 -13.55 8.77 12.39
C LEU A 23 -14.37 8.98 11.11
N ARG A 24 -14.62 10.25 10.74
CA ARG A 24 -15.32 10.58 9.50
C ARG A 24 -14.52 10.11 8.29
N HIS A 25 -13.25 10.48 8.20
CA HIS A 25 -12.40 10.07 7.09
C HIS A 25 -12.19 8.55 7.05
N ARG A 26 -12.13 7.90 8.22
CA ARG A 26 -12.07 6.44 8.32
C ARG A 26 -13.33 5.77 7.77
N ALA A 27 -14.50 6.30 8.11
CA ALA A 27 -15.78 5.82 7.58
C ALA A 27 -15.88 6.01 6.07
N GLU A 28 -15.41 7.15 5.53
CA GLU A 28 -15.36 7.39 4.09
C GLU A 28 -14.47 6.35 3.36
N LEU A 29 -13.29 6.03 3.91
CA LEU A 29 -12.43 4.97 3.37
C LEU A 29 -13.10 3.59 3.45
N ILE A 30 -13.77 3.25 4.56
CA ILE A 30 -14.49 1.97 4.70
C ILE A 30 -15.58 1.85 3.64
N VAL A 31 -16.32 2.94 3.39
CA VAL A 31 -17.33 2.97 2.32
C VAL A 31 -16.68 2.73 0.96
N ILE A 32 -15.58 3.42 0.64
CA ILE A 32 -14.86 3.19 -0.63
C ILE A 32 -14.38 1.74 -0.74
N SER A 33 -13.76 1.21 0.32
CA SER A 33 -13.31 -0.19 0.40
C SER A 33 -14.45 -1.18 0.13
N SER A 34 -15.64 -0.93 0.69
CA SER A 34 -16.82 -1.77 0.45
C SER A 34 -17.25 -1.74 -1.02
N HIS A 35 -17.18 -0.57 -1.67
CA HIS A 35 -17.44 -0.47 -3.11
C HIS A 35 -16.39 -1.22 -3.94
N VAL A 36 -15.11 -1.15 -3.57
CA VAL A 36 -14.04 -1.94 -4.21
C VAL A 36 -14.37 -3.44 -4.11
N MET A 37 -14.72 -3.93 -2.92
CA MET A 37 -15.03 -5.35 -2.72
C MET A 37 -16.28 -5.79 -3.49
N THR A 38 -17.34 -5.00 -3.46
CA THR A 38 -18.61 -5.36 -4.11
C THR A 38 -18.58 -5.20 -5.62
N GLN A 39 -17.85 -4.21 -6.16
CA GLN A 39 -17.84 -3.93 -7.60
C GLN A 39 -16.69 -4.58 -8.37
N LEU A 40 -15.65 -5.10 -7.70
CA LEU A 40 -14.53 -5.78 -8.38
C LEU A 40 -14.39 -7.25 -8.00
N TYR A 41 -14.87 -7.67 -6.83
CA TYR A 41 -14.57 -9.00 -6.29
C TYR A 41 -15.80 -9.86 -5.98
N MET A 42 -17.00 -9.28 -5.95
CA MET A 42 -18.21 -10.09 -5.86
C MET A 42 -18.62 -10.60 -7.25
N PRO A 43 -19.21 -11.81 -7.35
CA PRO A 43 -19.62 -12.37 -8.64
C PRO A 43 -20.62 -11.46 -9.36
N GLN A 44 -20.16 -10.78 -10.41
CA GLN A 44 -21.03 -10.09 -11.35
C GLN A 44 -21.15 -10.98 -12.59
N GLN A 45 -22.36 -11.45 -12.89
CA GLN A 45 -22.56 -12.51 -13.89
C GLN A 45 -22.19 -12.08 -15.33
N PHE A 46 -21.99 -10.78 -15.61
CA PHE A 46 -21.84 -10.26 -16.98
C PHE A 46 -21.00 -8.96 -17.12
N GLU A 47 -19.96 -8.75 -16.31
CA GLU A 47 -19.10 -7.57 -16.48
C GLU A 47 -17.98 -7.80 -17.50
N SER A 48 -17.85 -6.88 -18.46
CA SER A 48 -16.72 -6.88 -19.41
C SER A 48 -15.49 -6.24 -18.77
N TRP A 49 -14.29 -6.56 -19.26
CA TRP A 49 -13.05 -5.96 -18.75
C TRP A 49 -13.05 -4.43 -18.82
N ALA A 50 -13.65 -3.84 -19.87
CA ALA A 50 -13.80 -2.40 -19.99
C ALA A 50 -14.63 -1.80 -18.84
N VAL A 51 -15.65 -2.52 -18.35
CA VAL A 51 -16.42 -2.12 -17.16
C VAL A 51 -15.52 -2.17 -15.93
N THR A 52 -14.72 -3.22 -15.75
CA THR A 52 -13.75 -3.32 -14.66
C THR A 52 -12.74 -2.16 -14.66
N GLN A 53 -12.14 -1.82 -15.80
CA GLN A 53 -11.21 -0.70 -15.94
C GLN A 53 -11.87 0.65 -15.59
N LYS A 54 -13.12 0.84 -16.01
CA LYS A 54 -13.92 2.02 -15.65
C LYS A 54 -14.17 2.07 -14.14
N THR A 55 -14.59 0.96 -13.53
CA THR A 55 -14.80 0.84 -12.08
C THR A 55 -13.52 1.17 -11.30
N ILE A 56 -12.36 0.66 -11.75
CA ILE A 56 -11.06 0.99 -11.18
C ILE A 56 -10.80 2.50 -11.23
N THR A 57 -11.04 3.12 -12.40
CA THR A 57 -10.85 4.56 -12.61
C THR A 57 -11.75 5.39 -11.70
N ASP A 58 -13.04 5.06 -11.61
CA ASP A 58 -14.02 5.79 -10.82
C ASP A 58 -13.72 5.71 -9.32
N LEU A 59 -13.31 4.53 -8.83
CA LEU A 59 -12.93 4.33 -7.43
C LEU A 59 -11.58 4.98 -7.10
N ASP A 60 -10.59 4.95 -7.99
CA ASP A 60 -9.32 5.65 -7.78
C ASP A 60 -9.52 7.17 -7.75
N ASN A 61 -10.38 7.70 -8.61
CA ASN A 61 -10.77 9.11 -8.58
C ASN A 61 -11.41 9.50 -7.24
N ARG A 62 -12.27 8.65 -6.67
CA ARG A 62 -12.85 8.87 -5.33
C ARG A 62 -11.79 8.89 -4.23
N LEU A 63 -10.80 7.98 -4.29
CA LEU A 63 -9.66 7.99 -3.37
C LEU A 63 -8.82 9.27 -3.52
N ASN A 64 -8.58 9.72 -4.75
CA ASN A 64 -7.82 10.94 -5.02
C ASN A 64 -8.54 12.20 -4.53
N VAL A 65 -9.88 12.25 -4.65
CA VAL A 65 -10.71 13.31 -4.06
C VAL A 65 -10.65 13.27 -2.54
N TRP A 66 -10.73 12.08 -1.94
CA TRP A 66 -10.62 11.91 -0.48
C TRP A 66 -9.26 12.38 0.06
N VAL A 67 -8.14 12.03 -0.60
CA VAL A 67 -6.81 12.50 -0.15
C VAL A 67 -6.74 14.03 -0.17
N LYS A 68 -7.29 14.67 -1.22
CA LYS A 68 -7.29 16.13 -1.35
C LYS A 68 -8.22 16.82 -0.35
N SER A 69 -9.16 16.10 0.25
CA SER A 69 -10.06 16.65 1.28
C SER A 69 -9.54 16.47 2.70
N LEU A 70 -8.42 15.77 2.90
CA LEU A 70 -7.82 15.59 4.22
C LEU A 70 -7.31 16.92 4.78
N PRO A 71 -7.59 17.21 6.06
CA PRO A 71 -6.95 18.34 6.74
C PRO A 71 -5.47 18.04 6.97
N ASP A 72 -4.64 19.09 7.02
CA ASP A 72 -3.17 18.98 7.17
C ASP A 72 -2.74 18.15 8.40
N GLU A 73 -3.57 18.09 9.44
CA GLU A 73 -3.32 17.30 10.65
C GLU A 73 -3.41 15.78 10.44
N LEU A 74 -4.11 15.34 9.39
CA LEU A 74 -4.30 13.93 9.03
C LEU A 74 -3.45 13.48 7.84
N ILE A 75 -2.71 14.39 7.20
CA ILE A 75 -1.81 14.07 6.11
C ILE A 75 -0.50 13.48 6.67
N VAL A 76 -0.16 12.28 6.24
CA VAL A 76 1.00 11.51 6.73
C VAL A 76 2.32 12.23 6.53
N GLN A 77 2.47 12.90 5.39
CA GLN A 77 3.68 13.63 5.00
C GLN A 77 3.70 15.06 5.54
N SER A 78 2.65 15.47 6.26
CA SER A 78 2.58 16.79 6.86
C SER A 78 3.64 16.95 7.93
N ARG A 79 4.41 18.03 7.82
CA ARG A 79 5.39 18.45 8.83
C ARG A 79 4.76 19.29 9.94
N VAL A 80 3.45 19.53 9.88
CA VAL A 80 2.73 20.30 10.89
C VAL A 80 2.72 19.47 12.18
N THR A 81 3.33 20.01 13.23
CA THR A 81 3.24 19.45 14.57
C THR A 81 1.83 19.69 15.09
N THR A 82 1.08 18.61 15.31
CA THR A 82 -0.29 18.70 15.83
C THR A 82 -0.35 18.16 17.25
N ALA A 83 -1.21 18.75 18.09
CA ALA A 83 -1.46 18.29 19.44
C ALA A 83 -2.40 17.06 19.48
N SER A 84 -2.43 16.27 18.41
CA SER A 84 -3.38 15.18 18.19
C SER A 84 -2.66 13.84 18.07
N ASP A 85 -3.36 12.77 18.39
CA ASP A 85 -2.82 11.42 18.31
C ASP A 85 -2.24 11.11 16.91
N PRO A 86 -0.92 10.87 16.78
CA PRO A 86 -0.30 10.57 15.48
C PRO A 86 -0.78 9.24 14.89
N ARG A 87 -1.34 8.33 15.69
CA ARG A 87 -1.88 7.05 15.19
C ARG A 87 -3.03 7.26 14.22
N ALA A 88 -3.77 8.36 14.35
CA ALA A 88 -4.89 8.69 13.47
C ALA A 88 -4.46 8.84 12.00
N LYS A 89 -3.38 9.60 11.73
CA LYS A 89 -2.85 9.76 10.36
C LYS A 89 -2.28 8.45 9.81
N ILE A 90 -1.65 7.66 10.66
CA ILE A 90 -1.05 6.36 10.31
C ILE A 90 -2.14 5.36 9.91
N ASP A 91 -3.20 5.25 10.70
CA ASP A 91 -4.35 4.39 10.41
C ASP A 91 -5.00 4.76 9.07
N LEU A 92 -5.20 6.06 8.80
CA LEU A 92 -5.74 6.52 7.51
C LEU A 92 -4.79 6.22 6.34
N ALA A 93 -3.48 6.36 6.54
CA ALA A 93 -2.46 6.03 5.54
C ALA A 93 -2.52 4.56 5.13
N LEU A 94 -2.45 3.68 6.12
CA LEU A 94 -2.42 2.25 5.92
C LEU A 94 -3.72 1.78 5.29
N CYS A 95 -4.86 2.31 5.75
CA CYS A 95 -6.14 2.03 5.10
C CYS A 95 -6.17 2.50 3.64
N TYR A 96 -5.69 3.72 3.36
CA TYR A 96 -5.66 4.28 2.01
C TYR A 96 -4.83 3.41 1.05
N TYR A 97 -3.59 3.08 1.42
CA TYR A 97 -2.72 2.27 0.57
C TYR A 97 -3.23 0.82 0.47
N SER A 98 -3.84 0.27 1.52
CA SER A 98 -4.49 -1.04 1.44
C SER A 98 -5.62 -1.08 0.43
N ILE A 99 -6.47 -0.03 0.42
CA ILE A 99 -7.55 0.06 -0.58
C ILE A 99 -6.95 0.21 -1.98
N LYS A 100 -5.92 1.03 -2.18
CA LYS A 100 -5.23 1.14 -3.48
C LYS A 100 -4.64 -0.18 -3.95
N THR A 101 -4.02 -0.95 -3.05
CA THR A 101 -3.48 -2.26 -3.38
C THR A 101 -4.59 -3.18 -3.89
N ILE A 102 -5.71 -3.30 -3.17
CA ILE A 102 -6.84 -4.13 -3.61
C ILE A 102 -7.46 -3.60 -4.90
N LEU A 103 -7.64 -2.29 -5.02
CA LEU A 103 -8.24 -1.64 -6.19
C LEU A 103 -7.49 -1.92 -7.49
N HIS A 104 -6.16 -1.86 -7.46
CA HIS A 104 -5.32 -2.02 -8.65
C HIS A 104 -4.88 -3.47 -8.90
N ARG A 105 -5.05 -4.36 -7.92
CA ARG A 105 -4.66 -5.78 -8.00
C ARG A 105 -5.24 -6.54 -9.20
N PRO A 106 -6.46 -6.29 -9.71
CA PRO A 106 -6.94 -6.99 -10.90
C PRO A 106 -6.00 -6.85 -12.09
N CYS A 107 -5.36 -5.69 -12.26
CA CYS A 107 -4.41 -5.43 -13.34
C CYS A 107 -3.03 -6.09 -13.14
N LEU A 108 -2.72 -6.55 -11.92
CA LEU A 108 -1.49 -7.27 -11.60
C LEU A 108 -1.60 -8.77 -11.92
N CYS A 109 -2.79 -9.34 -11.78
CA CYS A 109 -3.03 -10.71 -12.21
C CYS A 109 -2.93 -10.78 -13.73
N HIS A 110 -2.33 -11.84 -14.28
CA HIS A 110 -2.23 -12.01 -15.73
C HIS A 110 -3.62 -12.26 -16.33
N ILE A 111 -4.22 -11.23 -16.91
CA ILE A 111 -5.51 -11.32 -17.61
C ILE A 111 -5.23 -11.49 -19.10
N VAL A 112 -5.66 -12.61 -19.66
CA VAL A 112 -5.63 -12.83 -21.11
C VAL A 112 -6.91 -12.27 -21.71
N ILE A 113 -6.79 -11.14 -22.40
CA ILE A 113 -7.90 -10.51 -23.13
C ILE A 113 -7.66 -10.70 -24.62
N SER A 114 -8.55 -11.43 -25.28
CA SER A 114 -8.51 -11.58 -26.74
C SER A 114 -8.70 -10.24 -27.43
N ASP A 115 -7.89 -9.95 -28.45
CA ASP A 115 -7.94 -8.70 -29.23
C ASP A 115 -7.85 -7.42 -28.39
N GLU A 116 -7.08 -7.47 -27.29
CA GLU A 116 -6.91 -6.33 -26.39
C GLU A 116 -6.27 -5.12 -27.09
N SER A 117 -6.89 -3.96 -26.95
CA SER A 117 -6.36 -2.70 -27.47
C SER A 117 -5.06 -2.29 -26.77
N ILE A 118 -4.22 -1.52 -27.47
CA ILE A 118 -3.00 -0.93 -26.91
C ILE A 118 -3.32 -0.10 -25.66
N SER A 119 -4.40 0.70 -25.71
CA SER A 119 -4.85 1.52 -24.58
C SER A 119 -5.23 0.69 -23.34
N SER A 120 -5.82 -0.49 -23.53
CA SER A 120 -6.17 -1.40 -22.43
C SER A 120 -4.92 -2.01 -21.81
N LYS A 121 -3.94 -2.41 -22.64
CA LYS A 121 -2.63 -2.92 -22.16
C LYS A 121 -1.88 -1.87 -21.33
N GLU A 122 -1.80 -0.64 -21.83
CA GLU A 122 -1.18 0.48 -21.12
C GLU A 122 -1.90 0.80 -19.81
N PHE A 123 -3.24 0.75 -19.82
CA PHE A 123 -4.03 0.90 -18.60
C PHE A 123 -3.68 -0.18 -17.57
N ASN A 124 -3.63 -1.45 -17.99
CA ASN A 124 -3.35 -2.57 -17.10
C ASN A 124 -1.94 -2.45 -16.52
N SER A 125 -0.92 -2.26 -17.36
CA SER A 125 0.47 -2.08 -16.92
C SER A 125 0.61 -0.88 -15.96
N SER A 126 -0.04 0.25 -16.26
CA SER A 126 -0.02 1.41 -15.37
C SER A 126 -0.65 1.13 -14.00
N ASN A 127 -1.77 0.43 -13.98
CA ASN A 127 -2.44 0.06 -12.73
C ASN A 127 -1.68 -1.04 -11.96
N ALA A 128 -1.05 -2.00 -12.64
CA ALA A 128 -0.17 -2.98 -12.01
C ALA A 128 0.98 -2.27 -11.26
N ARG A 129 1.65 -1.29 -11.89
CA ARG A 129 2.66 -0.44 -11.22
C ARG A 129 2.07 0.31 -10.02
N ASN A 130 0.83 0.81 -10.13
CA ASN A 130 0.17 1.48 -9.00
C ASN A 130 -0.13 0.50 -7.85
N CYS A 131 -0.45 -0.76 -8.13
CA CYS A 131 -0.59 -1.82 -7.13
C CYS A 131 0.72 -2.05 -6.37
N VAL A 132 1.83 -2.20 -7.10
CA VAL A 132 3.18 -2.38 -6.53
C VAL A 132 3.61 -1.17 -5.70
N ARG A 133 3.41 0.04 -6.22
CA ARG A 133 3.70 1.28 -5.49
C ARG A 133 2.88 1.42 -4.20
N ALA A 134 1.61 1.01 -4.22
CA ALA A 134 0.76 1.01 -3.04
C ALA A 134 1.24 -0.02 -2.00
N ALA A 135 1.58 -1.25 -2.43
CA ALA A 135 2.16 -2.27 -1.56
C ALA A 135 3.51 -1.84 -0.96
N THR A 136 4.36 -1.19 -1.75
CA THR A 136 5.62 -0.59 -1.27
C THR A 136 5.34 0.49 -0.23
N SER A 137 4.36 1.37 -0.49
CA SER A 137 3.99 2.43 0.44
C SER A 137 3.41 1.90 1.76
N LEU A 138 2.69 0.77 1.73
CA LEU A 138 2.24 0.08 2.95
C LEU A 138 3.43 -0.31 3.83
N VAL A 139 4.43 -0.96 3.24
CA VAL A 139 5.63 -1.39 3.97
C VAL A 139 6.48 -0.20 4.41
N ASP A 140 6.60 0.85 3.59
CA ASP A 140 7.33 2.08 3.92
C ASP A 140 6.74 2.81 5.15
N ILE A 141 5.44 2.63 5.44
CA ILE A 141 4.80 3.17 6.64
C ILE A 141 5.10 2.31 7.87
N LEU A 142 5.36 1.02 7.70
CA LEU A 142 5.64 0.15 8.84
C LEU A 142 7.02 0.46 9.43
N PRO A 143 7.18 0.36 10.76
CA PRO A 143 8.48 0.57 11.39
C PRO A 143 9.48 -0.52 10.96
N GLU A 144 10.74 -0.14 10.73
CA GLU A 144 11.79 -1.08 10.30
C GLU A 144 12.24 -2.05 11.41
N ASP A 145 12.24 -1.59 12.67
CA ASP A 145 12.59 -2.38 13.86
C ASP A 145 11.79 -1.89 15.08
N PRO A 146 10.47 -2.13 15.13
CA PRO A 146 9.68 -1.76 16.29
C PRO A 146 9.87 -2.79 17.40
N SER A 147 10.07 -2.34 18.64
CA SER A 147 9.80 -3.24 19.76
C SER A 147 8.34 -3.70 19.70
N ALA A 148 8.06 -4.95 20.10
CA ALA A 148 6.69 -5.45 20.12
C ALA A 148 5.75 -4.49 20.87
N TYR A 149 6.24 -3.87 21.94
CA TYR A 149 5.53 -2.84 22.70
C TYR A 149 5.13 -1.63 21.84
N GLU A 150 6.06 -1.05 21.08
CA GLU A 150 5.79 0.10 20.20
C GLU A 150 4.78 -0.24 19.10
N THR A 151 4.87 -1.44 18.51
CA THR A 151 3.91 -1.94 17.54
C THR A 151 2.50 -2.02 18.13
N TYR A 152 2.35 -2.60 19.33
CA TYR A 152 1.06 -2.71 20.00
C TYR A 152 0.45 -1.37 20.39
N GLN A 153 1.27 -0.34 20.64
CA GLN A 153 0.77 1.00 20.91
C GLN A 153 0.12 1.64 19.68
N LEU A 154 0.50 1.22 18.47
CA LEU A 154 0.08 1.81 17.21
C LEU A 154 -1.16 1.16 16.65
N LEU A 155 -1.10 -0.16 16.48
CA LEU A 155 -2.13 -0.95 15.83
C LEU A 155 -2.26 -2.30 16.53
N PRO A 156 -3.45 -2.89 16.54
CA PRO A 156 -3.57 -4.28 16.91
C PRO A 156 -2.77 -5.17 15.95
N TRP A 157 -2.10 -6.19 16.48
CA TRP A 157 -1.22 -7.08 15.71
C TRP A 157 -1.90 -7.73 14.48
N TRP A 158 -3.20 -8.02 14.55
CA TRP A 158 -3.93 -8.58 13.42
C TRP A 158 -4.06 -7.61 12.24
N ILE A 159 -4.10 -6.30 12.50
CA ILE A 159 -4.13 -5.27 11.45
C ILE A 159 -2.77 -5.20 10.77
N LEU A 160 -1.68 -5.26 11.54
CA LEU A 160 -0.34 -5.33 10.99
C LEU A 160 -0.17 -6.55 10.08
N LEU A 161 -0.58 -7.72 10.57
CA LEU A 161 -0.53 -8.97 9.80
C LEU A 161 -1.35 -8.86 8.50
N HIS A 162 -2.51 -8.22 8.55
CA HIS A 162 -3.34 -8.00 7.36
C HIS A 162 -2.62 -7.16 6.30
N TYR A 163 -2.00 -6.04 6.68
CA TYR A 163 -1.29 -5.18 5.74
C TYR A 163 0.00 -5.81 5.21
N LEU A 164 0.75 -6.51 6.06
CA LEU A 164 1.93 -7.28 5.65
C LEU A 164 1.55 -8.39 4.67
N GLY A 165 0.55 -9.21 5.01
CA GLY A 165 0.09 -10.28 4.13
C GLY A 165 -0.38 -9.75 2.77
N GLN A 166 -1.08 -8.60 2.76
CA GLN A 166 -1.51 -7.95 1.54
C GLN A 166 -0.33 -7.48 0.68
N ALA A 167 0.65 -6.78 1.26
CA ALA A 167 1.83 -6.31 0.54
C ALA A 167 2.69 -7.48 0.03
N THR A 168 2.94 -8.48 0.89
CA THR A 168 3.69 -9.69 0.53
C THR A 168 3.04 -10.44 -0.62
N SER A 169 1.70 -10.52 -0.66
CA SER A 169 1.00 -11.16 -1.78
C SER A 169 1.25 -10.48 -3.13
N VAL A 170 1.41 -9.14 -3.14
CA VAL A 170 1.74 -8.38 -4.34
C VAL A 170 3.19 -8.64 -4.74
N PHE A 171 4.12 -8.65 -3.79
CA PHE A 171 5.52 -8.92 -4.07
C PHE A 171 5.76 -10.34 -4.58
N ILE A 172 5.08 -11.35 -4.03
CA ILE A 172 5.15 -12.72 -4.54
C ILE A 172 4.65 -12.81 -5.99
N LEU A 173 3.56 -12.10 -6.32
CA LEU A 173 3.07 -12.03 -7.68
C LEU A 173 4.08 -11.37 -8.62
N GLU A 174 4.66 -10.23 -8.24
CA GLU A 174 5.71 -9.57 -9.03
C GLU A 174 6.95 -10.43 -9.23
N LEU A 175 7.38 -11.14 -8.19
CA LEU A 175 8.49 -12.10 -8.29
C LEU A 175 8.20 -13.22 -9.29
N SER A 176 6.94 -13.64 -9.39
CA SER A 176 6.50 -14.63 -10.37
C SER A 176 6.39 -14.06 -11.79
N LEU A 177 6.37 -12.73 -11.93
CA LEU A 177 6.30 -11.97 -13.18
C LEU A 177 7.65 -11.31 -13.53
N ASP A 178 8.76 -11.83 -13.00
CA ASP A 178 10.11 -11.29 -13.21
C ASP A 178 10.25 -9.78 -12.91
N MET A 179 9.45 -9.28 -11.95
CA MET A 179 9.48 -7.90 -11.48
C MET A 179 9.16 -6.85 -12.56
N GLU A 180 8.34 -7.20 -13.54
CA GLU A 180 7.97 -6.35 -14.69
C GLU A 180 7.52 -4.94 -14.29
N HIS A 181 6.82 -4.77 -13.17
CA HIS A 181 6.21 -3.48 -12.80
C HIS A 181 7.00 -2.70 -11.75
N PHE A 182 8.24 -3.12 -11.45
CA PHE A 182 9.09 -2.49 -10.44
C PHE A 182 9.96 -1.32 -10.93
N GLU A 183 9.86 -0.91 -12.21
CA GLU A 183 10.78 0.03 -12.89
C GLU A 183 11.16 1.32 -12.12
N ASP A 184 10.32 1.83 -11.21
CA ASP A 184 10.62 3.03 -10.39
C ASP A 184 10.94 2.75 -8.90
N SER A 185 10.81 1.49 -8.46
CA SER A 185 10.93 1.06 -7.06
C SER A 185 12.21 0.24 -6.79
N VAL A 186 12.94 -0.19 -7.82
CA VAL A 186 14.21 -0.95 -7.67
C VAL A 186 15.21 -0.17 -6.82
N ASP A 187 15.36 1.14 -7.03
CA ASP A 187 16.25 2.01 -6.26
C ASP A 187 15.91 2.10 -4.77
N LYS A 188 14.66 1.82 -4.40
CA LYS A 188 14.20 1.80 -3.00
C LYS A 188 14.48 0.46 -2.31
N LEU A 189 14.66 -0.61 -3.08
CA LEU A 189 15.00 -1.94 -2.57
C LEU A 189 16.53 -2.16 -2.45
N ILE A 190 17.33 -1.47 -3.28
CA ILE A 190 18.81 -1.52 -3.24
C ILE A 190 19.44 -1.27 -1.85
N PRO A 191 18.94 -0.35 -0.99
CA PRO A 191 19.48 -0.16 0.35
C PRO A 191 19.36 -1.41 1.24
N TYR A 192 18.32 -2.23 1.03
CA TYR A 192 18.06 -3.46 1.79
C TYR A 192 18.83 -4.66 1.21
N ALA A 193 19.25 -4.58 -0.07
CA ALA A 193 20.17 -5.54 -0.70
C ALA A 193 21.60 -5.48 -0.16
N ARG A 194 21.99 -4.35 0.43
CA ARG A 194 23.37 -4.05 0.82
C ARG A 194 23.76 -4.66 2.17
N VAL A 195 22.83 -5.31 2.85
CA VAL A 195 23.14 -6.19 3.98
C VAL A 195 23.53 -7.57 3.41
N GLU A 196 24.77 -7.58 2.89
CA GLU A 196 25.68 -8.73 2.82
C GLU A 196 25.31 -9.89 1.87
N PHE A 197 25.96 -9.93 0.70
CA PHE A 197 26.73 -11.11 0.26
C PHE A 197 27.82 -10.75 -0.78
N ASP A 198 28.99 -11.31 -0.51
CA ASP A 198 30.23 -11.42 -1.27
C ASP A 198 30.09 -11.47 -2.81
N GLY A 199 30.21 -10.31 -3.45
CA GLY A 199 30.71 -10.18 -4.84
C GLY A 199 29.88 -10.74 -6.00
N ARG A 200 28.64 -11.22 -5.80
CA ARG A 200 27.76 -11.64 -6.91
C ARG A 200 26.73 -10.56 -7.27
N PRO A 201 26.37 -10.38 -8.56
CA PRO A 201 25.24 -9.54 -8.93
C PRO A 201 23.95 -10.19 -8.38
N ILE A 202 23.38 -9.56 -7.35
CA ILE A 202 22.11 -9.95 -6.73
C ILE A 202 21.00 -9.45 -7.65
N GLY A 203 20.13 -10.35 -8.12
CA GLY A 203 18.97 -9.97 -8.93
C GLY A 203 17.94 -9.25 -8.07
N CYS A 204 17.11 -8.38 -8.66
CA CYS A 204 16.03 -7.69 -7.92
C CYS A 204 15.09 -8.67 -7.18
N SER A 205 14.98 -9.90 -7.69
CA SER A 205 14.25 -11.01 -7.09
C SER A 205 14.83 -11.43 -5.72
N ASP A 206 16.16 -11.58 -5.62
CA ASP A 206 16.84 -12.03 -4.41
C ASP A 206 16.71 -11.04 -3.24
N ILE A 207 16.59 -9.74 -3.54
CA ILE A 207 16.45 -8.64 -2.56
C ILE A 207 15.08 -8.70 -1.88
N VAL A 208 14.03 -8.93 -2.65
CA VAL A 208 12.65 -8.96 -2.14
C VAL A 208 12.38 -10.28 -1.43
N VAL A 209 12.90 -11.41 -1.93
CA VAL A 209 12.81 -12.71 -1.24
C VAL A 209 13.43 -12.61 0.15
N ARG A 210 14.63 -12.05 0.28
CA ARG A 210 15.26 -11.82 1.59
C ARG A 210 14.46 -10.89 2.48
N ARG A 211 13.87 -9.82 1.95
CA ARG A 211 13.06 -8.90 2.77
C ARG A 211 11.76 -9.53 3.25
N VAL A 212 11.13 -10.37 2.42
CA VAL A 212 9.96 -11.16 2.80
C VAL A 212 10.36 -12.20 3.85
N GLU A 213 11.51 -12.85 3.72
CA GLU A 213 12.03 -13.77 4.73
C GLU A 213 12.34 -13.08 6.07
N GLU A 214 13.00 -11.91 6.06
CA GLU A 214 13.25 -11.11 7.27
C GLU A 214 11.95 -10.69 7.97
N LEU A 215 10.94 -10.27 7.20
CA LEU A 215 9.64 -9.87 7.74
C LEU A 215 8.77 -11.04 8.24
N LEU A 216 9.10 -12.28 7.86
CA LEU A 216 8.36 -13.50 8.24
C LEU A 216 9.04 -14.31 9.35
N ILE A 217 10.33 -14.07 9.62
CA ILE A 217 11.13 -14.85 10.58
C ILE A 217 11.34 -14.12 11.93
N THR A 218 10.90 -12.86 12.05
CA THR A 218 10.92 -12.09 13.31
C THR A 218 9.54 -12.02 13.94
#